data_AF-A0A957DMR1-F1
#
_entry.id   AF-A0A957DMR1-F1
#
_cell.length_a   1.000
_cell.length_b   1.000
_cell.length_c   1.000
_cell.angle_alpha   90.00
_cell.angle_beta   90.00
_cell.angle_gamma   90.00
#
_symmetry.space_group_name_H-M   'P 1'
#
loop_
_entity.id
_entity.type
_entity.pdbx_description
1 polymer ?
#
loop_
_entity_poly.entity_id
_entity_poly.type
_entity_poly.pdbx_seq_one_letter_code
_entity_poly.pdbx_strand_id
1 'polypeptide(L)'
;PLVSEVKAAFANWELLLRKPVGKANGRFHFDLPEANRHNLARAGVQQIELSGFCTAQRTDLFFSHRAEKGKTGRFGTIFIL
;
A
#
# COMPACT_ATOMS: atom_id res chain seq x y z
N PRO A 1 -10.72 -11.50 7.12
CA PRO A 1 -10.01 -10.38 7.80
C PRO A 1 -8.66 -10.14 7.14
N LEU A 2 -8.06 -8.94 7.17
CA LEU A 2 -6.88 -8.56 6.35
C LEU A 2 -5.83 -9.68 6.18
N VAL A 3 -5.37 -10.28 7.28
CA VAL A 3 -4.32 -11.32 7.26
C VAL A 3 -4.76 -12.57 6.49
N SER A 4 -6.01 -13.04 6.67
CA SER A 4 -6.50 -14.23 5.96
C SER A 4 -6.61 -13.97 4.47
N GLU A 5 -7.10 -12.79 4.08
CA GLU A 5 -7.23 -12.41 2.67
C GLU A 5 -5.87 -12.33 1.98
N VAL A 6 -4.89 -11.68 2.62
CA VAL A 6 -3.54 -11.54 2.05
C VAL A 6 -2.85 -12.91 1.90
N LYS A 7 -3.01 -13.81 2.88
CA LYS A 7 -2.49 -15.19 2.80
C LYS A 7 -3.12 -15.99 1.67
N ALA A 8 -4.42 -15.81 1.43
CA ALA A 8 -5.12 -16.49 0.35
C ALA A 8 -4.75 -15.93 -1.04
N ALA A 9 -4.52 -14.62 -1.14
CA ALA A 9 -4.27 -13.95 -2.41
C ALA A 9 -2.80 -13.96 -2.86
N PHE A 10 -1.84 -14.04 -1.93
CA PHE A 10 -0.41 -13.90 -2.23
C PHE A 10 0.40 -15.05 -1.66
N ALA A 11 1.09 -15.80 -2.52
CA ALA A 11 1.98 -16.89 -2.10
C ALA A 11 3.13 -16.39 -1.19
N ASN A 12 3.64 -15.20 -1.47
CA ASN A 12 4.71 -14.52 -0.73
C ASN A 12 4.17 -13.54 0.33
N TRP A 13 3.04 -13.86 0.97
CA TRP A 13 2.36 -12.98 1.93
C TRP A 13 3.25 -12.48 3.08
N GLU A 14 4.28 -13.23 3.46
CA GLU A 14 5.22 -12.90 4.53
C GLU A 14 5.97 -11.59 4.26
N LEU A 15 6.27 -11.33 2.98
CA LEU A 15 6.93 -10.09 2.54
C LEU A 15 5.96 -8.89 2.53
N LEU A 16 4.66 -9.17 2.45
CA LEU A 16 3.62 -8.15 2.28
C LEU A 16 2.95 -7.73 3.59
N LEU A 17 3.08 -8.52 4.65
CA LEU A 17 2.55 -8.21 5.97
C LEU A 17 3.64 -7.72 6.91
N ARG A 18 3.78 -6.40 7.04
CA ARG A 18 4.76 -5.76 7.91
C ARG A 18 4.21 -5.55 9.32
N LYS A 19 5.05 -5.71 10.34
CA LYS A 19 4.75 -5.22 11.69
C LYS A 19 5.32 -3.81 11.85
N PRO A 20 4.51 -2.79 12.15
CA PRO A 20 5.03 -1.43 12.33
C PRO A 20 5.99 -1.38 13.54
N VAL A 21 7.20 -0.88 13.31
CA VAL A 21 8.20 -0.67 14.36
C VAL A 21 7.67 0.36 15.36
N GLY A 22 7.76 0.07 16.66
CA GLY A 22 7.36 0.99 17.73
C GLY A 22 5.87 1.03 18.08
N LYS A 23 5.01 0.20 17.45
CA LYS A 23 3.62 0.03 17.90
C LYS A 23 3.40 -1.36 18.50
N ALA A 24 3.16 -1.40 19.80
CA ALA A 24 2.96 -2.62 20.60
C ALA A 24 1.62 -3.36 20.33
N ASN A 25 0.78 -2.83 19.45
CA ASN A 25 -0.59 -3.32 19.24
C ASN A 25 -0.67 -4.56 18.34
N GLY A 26 0.46 -5.13 17.89
CA GLY A 26 0.53 -6.45 17.24
C GLY A 26 -0.18 -6.58 15.89
N ARG A 27 -0.69 -5.47 15.34
CA ARG A 27 -1.46 -5.47 14.08
C ARG A 27 -0.53 -5.40 12.88
N PHE A 28 -0.78 -6.28 11.91
CA PHE A 28 -0.09 -6.24 10.62
C PHE A 28 -0.55 -5.05 9.77
N HIS A 29 0.40 -4.46 9.06
CA HIS A 29 0.17 -3.52 7.98
C HIS A 29 0.44 -4.21 6.65
N PHE A 30 -0.49 -4.07 5.72
CA PHE A 30 -0.32 -4.58 4.36
C PHE A 30 0.46 -3.59 3.51
N ASP A 31 1.53 -4.07 2.88
CA ASP A 31 2.33 -3.33 1.92
C ASP A 31 1.70 -3.38 0.53
N LEU A 32 0.74 -2.49 0.33
CA LEU A 32 -0.03 -2.42 -0.91
C LEU A 32 0.82 -2.09 -2.16
N PRO A 33 1.79 -1.14 -2.12
CA PRO A 33 2.67 -0.90 -3.26
C PRO A 33 3.46 -2.14 -3.68
N GLU A 34 4.05 -2.87 -2.72
CA GLU A 34 4.83 -4.07 -3.04
C GLU A 34 3.95 -5.19 -3.60
N ALA A 35 2.76 -5.38 -3.05
CA ALA A 35 1.78 -6.32 -3.59
C ALA A 35 1.43 -6.03 -5.06
N ASN A 36 1.23 -4.75 -5.40
CA ASN A 36 0.97 -4.32 -6.78
C ASN A 36 2.19 -4.51 -7.68
N ARG A 37 3.40 -4.23 -7.18
CA ARG A 37 4.65 -4.49 -7.92
C ARG A 37 4.75 -5.98 -8.30
N HIS A 38 4.46 -6.90 -7.38
CA HIS A 38 4.43 -8.33 -7.67
C HIS A 38 3.36 -8.70 -8.71
N ASN A 39 2.16 -8.11 -8.62
CA ASN A 39 1.10 -8.36 -9.59
C ASN A 39 1.48 -7.86 -11.00
N LEU A 40 2.06 -6.67 -11.11
CA LEU A 40 2.52 -6.11 -12.39
C LEU A 40 3.65 -6.95 -12.99
N ALA A 41 4.64 -7.36 -12.17
CA ALA A 41 5.72 -8.22 -12.62
C ALA A 41 5.21 -9.58 -13.13
N ARG A 42 4.23 -10.18 -12.42
CA ARG A 42 3.57 -11.42 -12.86
C ARG A 42 2.79 -11.25 -14.16
N ALA A 43 2.27 -10.05 -14.43
CA ALA A 43 1.62 -9.71 -15.70
C ALA A 43 2.61 -9.42 -16.84
N GLY A 44 3.92 -9.49 -16.59
CA GLY A 44 4.96 -9.28 -17.60
C GLY A 44 5.47 -7.84 -17.70
N VAL A 45 5.05 -6.92 -16.81
CA VAL A 45 5.58 -5.56 -16.77
C VAL A 45 7.02 -5.59 -16.25
N GLN A 46 7.95 -5.10 -17.06
CA GLN A 46 9.39 -5.16 -16.76
C GLN A 46 9.93 -3.91 -16.07
N GLN A 47 9.35 -2.75 -16.37
CA GLN A 47 9.78 -1.45 -15.85
C GLN A 47 8.73 -0.96 -14.85
N ILE A 48 9.06 -0.99 -13.56
CA ILE A 48 8.16 -0.60 -12.47
C ILE A 48 8.92 0.34 -11.54
N GLU A 49 8.41 1.55 -11.38
CA GLU A 49 8.94 2.54 -10.46
C GLU A 49 7.96 2.79 -9.32
N LEU A 50 8.48 2.84 -8.09
CA LEU A 50 7.71 3.20 -6.92
C LEU A 50 7.97 4.66 -6.58
N SER A 51 6.91 5.44 -6.33
CA SER A 51 7.06 6.87 -5.99
C SER A 51 7.78 7.14 -4.67
N GLY A 52 7.88 6.13 -3.80
CA GLY A 52 8.43 6.27 -2.45
C GLY A 52 7.57 7.07 -1.47
N PHE A 53 6.43 7.62 -1.91
CA PHE A 53 5.56 8.43 -1.06
C PHE A 53 4.52 7.59 -0.31
N CYS A 54 4.30 7.94 0.96
CA CYS A 54 3.15 7.48 1.73
C CYS A 54 2.18 8.64 1.95
N THR A 55 0.93 8.50 1.47
CA THR A 55 -0.09 9.54 1.64
C THR A 55 -0.38 9.85 3.11
N ALA A 56 -0.25 8.87 4.02
CA ALA A 56 -0.40 9.09 5.46
C ALA A 56 0.79 9.81 6.12
N GLN A 57 1.99 9.76 5.52
CA GLN A 57 3.17 10.46 6.05
C GLN A 57 3.34 11.86 5.44
N ARG A 58 2.76 12.11 4.27
CA ARG A 58 2.83 13.37 3.53
C ARG A 58 1.45 13.99 3.33
N THR A 59 0.74 14.21 4.44
CA THR A 59 -0.57 14.89 4.43
C THR A 59 -0.47 16.38 4.04
N ASP A 60 0.75 16.91 3.98
CA ASP A 60 1.07 18.21 3.38
C ASP A 60 0.96 18.22 1.85
N LEU A 61 1.08 17.06 1.21
CA LEU A 61 0.97 16.91 -0.25
C LEU A 61 -0.27 16.12 -0.69
N PHE A 62 -0.74 15.19 0.13
CA PHE A 62 -1.77 14.23 -0.26
C PHE A 62 -2.90 14.14 0.77
N PHE A 63 -4.12 13.94 0.28
CA PHE A 63 -5.22 13.46 1.11
C PHE A 63 -4.98 12.02 1.58
N SER A 64 -5.26 11.73 2.84
CA SER A 64 -5.12 10.41 3.45
C SER A 64 -6.31 10.05 4.33
N HIS A 65 -7.18 9.20 3.79
CA HIS A 65 -8.37 8.72 4.51
C HIS A 65 -8.04 8.11 5.89
N ARG A 66 -6.92 7.38 6.00
CA ARG A 66 -6.50 6.77 7.26
C ARG A 66 -5.95 7.79 8.26
N ALA A 67 -5.05 8.67 7.83
CA ALA A 67 -4.44 9.64 8.73
C ALA A 67 -5.45 10.70 9.19
N GLU A 68 -6.33 11.13 8.29
CA GLU A 68 -7.34 12.16 8.52
C GLU A 68 -8.69 11.58 8.99
N LYS A 69 -8.71 10.32 9.43
CA LYS A 69 -9.86 9.65 10.06
C LYS A 69 -11.16 9.80 9.26
N GLY A 70 -11.05 9.66 7.95
CA GLY A 70 -12.16 9.70 7.03
C GLY A 70 -12.61 11.07 6.53
N LYS A 71 -12.21 12.16 7.19
CA LYS A 71 -12.64 13.53 6.87
C LYS A 71 -11.61 14.23 5.99
N THR A 72 -11.57 13.85 4.72
CA THR A 72 -10.58 14.37 3.75
C THR A 72 -11.10 14.28 2.33
N GLY A 73 -10.49 15.03 1.42
CA GLY A 73 -10.77 14.95 -0.01
C GLY A 73 -10.26 13.66 -0.67
N ARG A 74 -10.20 13.71 -2.00
CA ARG A 74 -9.66 12.68 -2.88
C ARG A 74 -8.84 13.37 -3.96
N PHE A 75 -7.77 12.72 -4.40
CA PHE A 75 -7.01 13.18 -5.57
C PHE A 75 -7.24 12.22 -6.74
N GLY A 76 -7.13 12.74 -7.95
CA GLY A 76 -7.18 11.96 -9.18
C GLY A 76 -5.77 11.71 -9.72
N THR A 77 -5.59 10.59 -10.41
CA THR A 77 -4.40 10.32 -11.22
C THR A 77 -4.83 10.44 -12.68
N ILE A 78 -4.10 11.23 -13.47
CA ILE A 78 -4.39 11.48 -14.88
C ILE A 78 -3.19 11.01 -15.70
N PHE A 79 -3.46 10.27 -16.76
CA PHE A 79 -2.49 9.89 -17.79
C PHE A 79 -3.08 10.27 -19.15
N ILE A 80 -2.28 10.96 -19.97
CA ILE A 80 -2.65 11.41 -21.32
C ILE A 80 -1.47 11.07 -22.22
N LEU A 81 -1.78 10.56 -23.42
CA LEU A 81 -0.80 10.24 -24.46
C LEU A 81 -0.39 11.48 -25.26
#